data_AF-Q1ATY6-F1
#
_entry.id   AF-Q1ATY6-F1
#
_cell.length_a   1.000
_cell.length_b   1.000
_cell.length_c   1.000
_cell.angle_alpha   90.00
_cell.angle_beta   90.00
_cell.angle_gamma   90.00
#
_symmetry.space_group_name_H-M   'P 1'
#
loop_
_entity.id
_entity.type
_entity.pdbx_description
1 polymer ?
#
loop_
_entity_poly.entity_id
_entity_poly.type
_entity_poly.pdbx_seq_one_letter_code
_entity_poly.pdbx_strand_id
1 'polypeptide(L)'
;MRVGMIWGGVGGVVGFLVSLLGSLAGLVAAAFIGFSCGRRAAEAERGRRKGALAGLVGGAMAAPVFVLGASAGTLAAARQIGASAMAQSLSDWMGMEVSAEQAWDLFLVSVAFFALLQAAVLIGLSAAAGAWAGRRGGPQPP
;
A
#
# COMPACT_ATOMS: atom_id res chain seq x y z
N MET A 1 -14.86 -4.17 -10.93
CA MET A 1 -14.17 -2.90 -11.28
C MET A 1 -14.58 -1.74 -10.36
N ARG A 2 -15.88 -1.37 -10.26
CA ARG A 2 -16.35 -0.28 -9.38
C ARG A 2 -15.90 -0.39 -7.91
N VAL A 3 -15.93 -1.60 -7.34
CA VAL A 3 -15.47 -1.85 -5.96
C VAL A 3 -13.98 -1.54 -5.77
N GLY A 4 -13.14 -1.91 -6.74
CA GLY A 4 -11.70 -1.65 -6.71
C GLY A 4 -11.35 -0.16 -6.82
N MET A 5 -12.11 0.60 -7.62
CA MET A 5 -11.93 2.05 -7.73
C MET A 5 -12.31 2.80 -6.44
N ILE A 6 -13.45 2.45 -5.83
CA ILE A 6 -13.91 3.09 -4.58
C ILE A 6 -12.91 2.82 -3.45
N TRP A 7 -12.47 1.57 -3.32
CA TRP A 7 -11.47 1.21 -2.31
C TRP A 7 -10.07 1.71 -2.64
N GLY A 8 -9.73 1.90 -3.92
CA GLY A 8 -8.52 2.60 -4.32
C GLY A 8 -8.50 4.04 -3.81
N GLY A 9 -9.62 4.76 -3.95
CA GLY A 9 -9.78 6.12 -3.41
C GLY A 9 -9.66 6.19 -1.89
N VAL A 10 -10.40 5.33 -1.17
CA VAL A 10 -10.28 5.21 0.30
C VAL A 10 -8.85 4.84 0.70
N GLY A 11 -8.24 3.91 -0.04
CA GLY A 11 -6.88 3.48 0.20
C GLY A 11 -5.87 4.60 0.00
N GLY A 12 -6.03 5.48 -0.99
CA GLY A 12 -5.17 6.64 -1.17
C GLY A 12 -5.23 7.60 0.01
N VAL A 13 -6.43 7.94 0.49
CA VAL A 13 -6.59 8.84 1.64
C VAL A 13 -6.05 8.21 2.93
N VAL A 14 -6.35 6.94 3.18
CA VAL A 14 -5.85 6.21 4.36
C VAL A 14 -4.33 6.05 4.28
N GLY A 15 -3.79 5.73 3.10
CA GLY A 15 -2.36 5.65 2.85
C GLY A 15 -1.68 6.97 3.19
N PHE A 16 -2.21 8.10 2.70
CA PHE A 16 -1.71 9.43 3.03
C PHE A 16 -1.69 9.70 4.53
N LEU A 17 -2.83 9.54 5.22
CA LEU A 17 -2.95 9.86 6.64
C LEU A 17 -2.06 8.96 7.51
N VAL A 18 -2.04 7.66 7.23
CA VAL A 18 -1.28 6.70 8.03
C VAL A 18 0.22 6.85 7.78
N SER A 19 0.63 7.17 6.56
CA SER A 19 2.03 7.38 6.22
C SER A 19 2.63 8.69 6.77
N LEU A 20 1.82 9.59 7.34
CA LEU A 20 2.32 10.66 8.21
C LEU A 20 3.04 10.10 9.45
N LEU A 21 2.64 8.91 9.93
CA LEU A 21 3.31 8.21 11.02
C LEU A 21 4.53 7.37 10.55
N GLY A 22 4.82 7.38 9.25
CA GLY A 22 5.94 6.67 8.63
C GLY A 22 5.56 5.52 7.69
N SER A 23 6.51 5.08 6.87
CA SER A 23 6.31 4.11 5.79
C SER A 23 5.86 2.71 6.27
N LEU A 24 6.24 2.32 7.48
CA LEU A 24 5.82 1.05 8.12
C LEU A 24 4.30 1.03 8.38
N ALA A 25 3.75 2.14 8.87
CA ALA A 25 2.32 2.25 9.11
C ALA A 25 1.55 2.15 7.78
N GLY A 26 2.08 2.75 6.71
CA GLY A 26 1.55 2.59 5.36
C GLY A 26 1.53 1.13 4.89
N LEU A 27 2.51 0.32 5.26
CA LEU A 27 2.55 -1.10 4.90
C LEU A 27 1.45 -1.93 5.59
N VAL A 28 1.17 -1.63 6.86
CA VAL A 28 0.05 -2.24 7.59
C VAL A 28 -1.30 -1.86 6.96
N ALA A 29 -1.47 -0.59 6.60
CA ALA A 29 -2.66 -0.12 5.90
C ALA A 29 -2.83 -0.81 4.53
N ALA A 30 -1.74 -0.95 3.77
CA ALA A 30 -1.72 -1.66 2.49
C ALA A 30 -2.23 -3.10 2.62
N ALA A 31 -1.85 -3.79 3.70
CA ALA A 31 -2.29 -5.16 3.97
C ALA A 31 -3.80 -5.23 4.25
N PHE A 32 -4.31 -4.35 5.10
CA PHE A 32 -5.73 -4.31 5.46
C PHE A 32 -6.63 -3.95 4.28
N ILE A 33 -6.22 -2.94 3.51
CA ILE A 33 -6.91 -2.49 2.29
C ILE A 33 -6.85 -3.60 1.23
N GLY A 34 -5.67 -4.18 1.00
CA GLY A 34 -5.48 -5.29 0.08
C GLY A 34 -6.42 -6.45 0.38
N PHE A 35 -6.46 -6.91 1.64
CA PHE A 35 -7.35 -7.98 2.07
C PHE A 35 -8.84 -7.63 1.83
N SER A 36 -9.25 -6.41 2.21
CA SER A 36 -10.63 -5.94 2.08
C SER A 36 -11.08 -5.83 0.62
N CYS A 37 -10.23 -5.27 -0.25
CA CYS A 37 -10.42 -5.21 -1.69
C CYS A 37 -10.60 -6.61 -2.28
N GLY A 38 -9.69 -7.52 -1.94
CA GLY A 38 -9.68 -8.88 -2.47
C GLY A 38 -10.93 -9.67 -2.13
N ARG A 39 -11.33 -9.63 -0.85
CA ARG A 39 -12.53 -10.33 -0.36
C ARG A 39 -13.80 -9.81 -1.06
N ARG A 40 -14.00 -8.50 -1.09
CA ARG A 40 -15.20 -7.88 -1.69
C ARG A 40 -15.24 -8.04 -3.21
N ALA A 41 -14.09 -8.00 -3.88
CA ALA A 41 -14.02 -8.22 -5.33
C ALA A 41 -14.42 -9.65 -5.70
N ALA A 42 -13.99 -10.65 -4.90
CA ALA A 42 -14.40 -12.04 -5.10
C ALA A 42 -15.89 -12.28 -4.78
N GLU A 43 -16.45 -11.61 -3.77
CA GLU A 43 -17.89 -11.64 -3.47
C GLU A 43 -18.73 -11.03 -4.60
N ALA A 44 -18.27 -9.92 -5.20
CA ALA A 44 -18.98 -9.24 -6.28
C ALA A 44 -18.93 -9.99 -7.64
N GLU A 45 -17.93 -10.86 -7.83
CA GLU A 45 -17.72 -11.64 -9.07
C GLU A 45 -18.05 -13.13 -8.88
N ARG A 46 -18.79 -13.48 -7.82
CA ARG A 46 -19.14 -14.86 -7.47
C ARG A 46 -19.82 -15.56 -8.64
N GLY A 47 -19.29 -16.72 -9.05
CA GLY A 47 -19.80 -17.49 -10.19
C GLY A 47 -19.31 -17.04 -11.58
N ARG A 48 -18.70 -15.85 -11.71
CA ARG A 48 -18.26 -15.29 -13.00
C ARG A 48 -16.74 -15.33 -13.22
N ARG A 49 -15.96 -15.29 -12.13
CA ARG A 49 -14.49 -15.46 -12.16
C ARG A 49 -14.01 -16.26 -10.97
N LYS A 50 -12.83 -16.89 -11.10
CA LYS A 50 -12.12 -17.46 -9.95
C LYS A 50 -11.82 -16.34 -8.94
N GLY A 51 -12.11 -16.57 -7.66
CA GLY A 51 -11.98 -15.56 -6.61
C GLY A 51 -10.57 -14.93 -6.55
N ALA A 52 -9.52 -15.71 -6.79
CA ALA A 52 -8.14 -15.22 -6.86
C ALA A 52 -7.92 -14.16 -7.96
N LEU A 53 -8.48 -14.39 -9.16
CA LEU A 53 -8.39 -13.47 -10.29
C LEU A 53 -9.20 -12.20 -10.04
N ALA A 54 -10.37 -12.32 -9.42
CA ALA A 54 -11.17 -11.16 -9.03
C ALA A 54 -10.43 -10.30 -7.99
N GLY A 55 -9.79 -10.94 -7.02
CA GLY A 55 -8.94 -10.27 -6.02
C GLY A 55 -7.72 -9.60 -6.63
N LEU A 56 -7.01 -10.28 -7.53
CA LEU A 56 -5.84 -9.73 -8.24
C LEU A 56 -6.20 -8.46 -9.02
N VAL A 57 -7.27 -8.49 -9.82
CA VAL A 57 -7.73 -7.33 -10.60
C VAL A 57 -8.19 -6.20 -9.68
N GLY A 58 -8.87 -6.52 -8.58
CA GLY A 58 -9.27 -5.53 -7.58
C GLY A 58 -8.07 -4.83 -6.93
N GLY A 59 -7.08 -5.61 -6.50
CA GLY A 59 -5.84 -5.09 -5.91
C GLY A 59 -5.01 -4.28 -6.89
N ALA A 60 -4.84 -4.75 -8.13
CA ALA A 60 -4.09 -4.04 -9.16
C ALA A 60 -4.69 -2.67 -9.51
N MET A 61 -6.02 -2.53 -9.43
CA MET A 61 -6.70 -1.24 -9.65
C MET A 61 -6.61 -0.31 -8.45
N ALA A 62 -6.52 -0.85 -7.23
CA ALA A 62 -6.45 -0.06 -6.00
C ALA A 62 -5.01 0.39 -5.66
N ALA A 63 -4.00 -0.42 -6.02
CA ALA A 63 -2.61 -0.20 -5.66
C ALA A 63 -2.04 1.17 -6.08
N PRO A 64 -2.25 1.69 -7.30
CA PRO A 64 -1.66 2.95 -7.72
C PRO A 64 -2.12 4.12 -6.85
N VAL A 65 -3.43 4.19 -6.56
CA VAL A 65 -4.00 5.27 -5.76
C VAL A 65 -3.55 5.17 -4.30
N PHE A 66 -3.48 3.96 -3.76
CA PHE A 66 -2.94 3.71 -2.42
C PHE A 66 -1.50 4.20 -2.29
N VAL A 67 -0.63 3.75 -3.20
CA VAL A 67 0.81 4.06 -3.17
C VAL A 67 1.06 5.54 -3.36
N LEU A 68 0.37 6.20 -4.30
CA LEU A 68 0.49 7.64 -4.48
C LEU A 68 0.11 8.41 -3.21
N GLY A 69 -0.98 8.01 -2.55
CA GLY A 69 -1.39 8.60 -1.29
C GLY A 69 -0.36 8.40 -0.18
N ALA A 70 0.11 7.16 0.01
CA ALA A 70 1.12 6.82 1.01
C ALA A 70 2.43 7.59 0.79
N SER A 71 2.96 7.58 -0.44
CA SER A 71 4.16 8.33 -0.80
C SER A 71 3.98 9.83 -0.58
N ALA A 72 2.84 10.41 -0.95
CA ALA A 72 2.55 11.82 -0.70
C ALA A 72 2.52 12.15 0.80
N GLY A 73 1.96 11.27 1.63
CA GLY A 73 1.94 11.44 3.09
C GLY A 73 3.35 11.41 3.68
N THR A 74 4.18 10.45 3.26
CA THR A 74 5.58 10.34 3.68
C THR A 74 6.40 11.55 3.23
N LEU A 75 6.23 12.01 1.99
CA LEU A 75 6.88 13.22 1.49
C LEU A 75 6.47 14.46 2.29
N ALA A 76 5.18 14.61 2.60
CA ALA A 76 4.68 15.72 3.39
C ALA A 76 5.29 15.75 4.81
N ALA A 77 5.37 14.59 5.47
CA ALA A 77 6.01 14.47 6.78
C ALA A 77 7.51 14.81 6.72
N ALA A 78 8.23 14.26 5.75
CA ALA A 78 9.66 14.52 5.58
C ALA A 78 9.97 16.00 5.26
N ARG A 79 9.08 16.67 4.51
CA ARG A 79 9.20 18.12 4.25
C ARG A 79 9.08 18.95 5.53
N GLN A 80 8.34 18.51 6.54
CA GLN A 80 8.26 19.20 7.83
C GLN A 80 9.51 18.98 8.70
N ILE A 81 10.16 17.82 8.58
CA ILE A 81 11.41 17.52 9.30
C ILE A 81 12.58 18.31 8.69
N GLY A 82 12.66 18.37 7.36
CA GLY A 82 13.74 19.06 6.65
C GLY A 82 14.99 18.19 6.42
N ALA A 83 15.67 18.43 5.31
CA ALA A 83 16.82 17.63 4.85
C ALA A 83 18.04 17.73 5.78
N SER A 84 18.26 18.89 6.41
CA SER A 84 19.36 19.10 7.36
C SER A 84 19.19 18.25 8.63
N ALA A 85 17.99 18.20 9.20
CA ALA A 85 17.70 17.39 10.38
C ALA A 85 17.82 15.89 10.06
N MET A 86 17.35 15.45 8.89
CA MET A 86 17.53 14.08 8.43
C MET A 86 19.01 13.71 8.26
N ALA A 87 19.79 14.59 7.63
CA ALA A 87 21.23 14.40 7.48
C ALA A 87 21.96 14.28 8.82
N GLN A 88 21.58 15.10 9.80
CA GLN A 88 22.19 15.06 11.12
C GLN A 88 21.88 13.74 11.85
N SER A 89 20.60 13.31 11.85
CA SER A 89 20.23 12.00 12.42
C SER A 89 20.89 10.82 11.73
N LEU A 90 21.01 10.86 10.40
CA LEU A 90 21.72 9.84 9.62
C LEU A 90 23.21 9.83 9.92
N SER A 91 23.82 11.00 10.06
CA SER A 91 25.24 11.13 10.39
C SER A 91 25.55 10.58 11.78
N ASP A 92 24.71 10.91 12.76
CA ASP A 92 24.82 10.40 14.14
C ASP A 92 24.71 8.87 14.19
N TRP A 93 23.83 8.30 13.36
CA TRP A 93 23.60 6.86 13.34
C TRP A 93 24.67 6.08 12.58
N MET A 94 25.16 6.62 11.46
CA MET A 94 26.17 5.96 10.62
C MET A 94 27.62 6.28 11.06
N GLY A 95 27.82 7.27 11.92
CA GLY A 95 29.15 7.69 12.38
C GLY A 95 29.99 8.34 11.29
N MET A 96 29.35 8.87 10.24
CA MET A 96 30.00 9.56 9.12
C MET A 96 29.17 10.77 8.70
N GLU A 97 29.79 11.81 8.16
CA GLU A 97 29.06 12.97 7.65
C GLU A 97 28.23 12.61 6.41
N VAL A 98 26.95 12.97 6.47
CA VAL A 98 26.00 12.85 5.37
C VAL A 98 25.53 14.24 5.00
N SER A 99 25.61 14.60 3.73
CA SER A 99 25.07 15.88 3.25
C SER A 99 23.54 15.88 3.23
N ALA A 100 22.93 17.08 3.29
CA ALA A 100 21.49 17.25 3.20
C ALA A 100 20.91 16.67 1.89
N GLU A 101 21.57 16.91 0.76
CA GLU A 101 21.22 16.33 -0.53
C GLU A 101 21.26 14.80 -0.50
N GLN A 102 22.32 14.21 0.05
CA GLN A 102 22.47 12.76 0.10
C GLN A 102 21.43 12.10 1.03
N ALA A 103 21.09 12.73 2.14
CA ALA A 103 20.02 12.28 3.03
C ALA A 103 18.65 12.34 2.33
N TRP A 104 18.41 13.40 1.55
CA TRP A 104 17.18 13.55 0.79
C TRP A 104 17.06 12.51 -0.33
N ASP A 105 18.14 12.24 -1.06
CA ASP A 105 18.17 11.21 -2.11
C ASP A 105 17.96 9.81 -1.54
N LEU A 106 18.63 9.46 -0.43
CA LEU A 106 18.42 8.19 0.28
C LEU A 106 16.97 8.05 0.75
N PHE A 107 16.37 9.14 1.24
CA PHE A 107 14.97 9.17 1.62
C PHE A 107 14.06 8.91 0.40
N LEU A 108 14.27 9.57 -0.75
CA LEU A 108 13.48 9.34 -1.96
C LEU A 108 13.60 7.89 -2.46
N VAL A 109 14.80 7.32 -2.45
CA VAL A 109 15.04 5.91 -2.80
C VAL A 109 14.26 4.99 -1.85
N SER A 110 14.26 5.29 -0.55
CA SER A 110 13.49 4.53 0.43
C SER A 110 11.98 4.62 0.16
N VAL A 111 11.46 5.80 -0.18
CA VAL A 111 10.05 5.99 -0.53
C VAL A 111 9.68 5.17 -1.76
N ALA A 112 10.53 5.17 -2.80
CA ALA A 112 10.31 4.37 -4.00
C ALA A 112 10.32 2.86 -3.70
N PHE A 113 11.27 2.40 -2.87
CA PHE A 113 11.33 1.00 -2.45
C PHE A 113 10.07 0.59 -1.67
N PHE A 114 9.64 1.39 -0.69
CA PHE A 114 8.43 1.12 0.09
C PHE A 114 7.16 1.20 -0.75
N ALA A 115 7.09 2.09 -1.72
CA ALA A 115 5.99 2.17 -2.68
C ALA A 115 5.81 0.84 -3.46
N LEU A 116 6.92 0.26 -3.94
CA LEU A 116 6.89 -1.05 -4.62
C LEU A 116 6.46 -2.17 -3.67
N LEU A 117 6.99 -2.17 -2.45
CA LEU A 117 6.66 -3.18 -1.44
C LEU A 117 5.17 -3.08 -1.04
N GLN A 118 4.65 -1.87 -0.84
CA GLN A 118 3.23 -1.63 -0.55
C GLN A 118 2.33 -2.10 -1.68
N ALA A 119 2.69 -1.81 -2.95
CA ALA A 119 1.96 -2.31 -4.11
C ALA A 119 1.93 -3.85 -4.13
N ALA A 120 3.08 -4.49 -3.96
CA ALA A 120 3.20 -5.95 -3.97
C ALA A 120 2.37 -6.60 -2.84
N VAL A 121 2.45 -6.05 -1.62
CA VAL A 121 1.69 -6.52 -0.46
C VAL A 121 0.19 -6.36 -0.70
N LEU A 122 -0.26 -5.19 -1.17
CA LEU A 122 -1.67 -4.91 -1.43
C LEU A 122 -2.22 -5.86 -2.49
N ILE A 123 -1.55 -5.98 -3.64
CA ILE A 123 -1.97 -6.83 -4.75
C ILE A 123 -1.97 -8.31 -4.33
N GLY A 124 -0.90 -8.77 -3.67
CA GLY A 124 -0.76 -10.14 -3.21
C GLY A 124 -1.84 -10.53 -2.20
N LEU A 125 -2.09 -9.68 -1.22
CA LEU A 125 -3.14 -9.92 -0.22
C LEU A 125 -4.53 -9.80 -0.80
N SER A 126 -4.76 -8.93 -1.80
CA SER A 126 -6.02 -8.93 -2.54
C SER A 126 -6.26 -10.24 -3.28
N ALA A 127 -5.24 -10.76 -3.98
CA ALA A 127 -5.34 -12.04 -4.67
C ALA A 127 -5.59 -13.20 -3.69
N ALA A 128 -4.84 -13.24 -2.57
CA ALA A 128 -4.99 -14.27 -1.54
C ALA A 128 -6.36 -14.22 -0.87
N ALA A 129 -6.84 -13.03 -0.50
CA ALA A 129 -8.17 -12.84 0.10
C ALA A 129 -9.29 -13.23 -0.88
N GLY A 130 -9.14 -12.89 -2.16
CA GLY A 130 -10.06 -13.32 -3.20
C GLY A 130 -10.07 -14.84 -3.38
N ALA A 131 -8.91 -15.48 -3.38
CA ALA A 131 -8.79 -16.94 -3.44
C ALA A 131 -9.45 -17.63 -2.24
N TRP A 132 -9.27 -17.07 -1.05
CA TRP A 132 -9.88 -17.55 0.18
C TRP A 132 -11.40 -17.40 0.19
N ALA A 133 -11.92 -16.24 -0.24
CA ALA A 133 -13.36 -16.01 -0.37
C ALA A 133 -14.02 -16.96 -1.39
N GLY A 134 -13.33 -17.23 -2.50
CA GLY A 134 -13.78 -18.21 -3.49
C GLY A 134 -13.87 -19.65 -2.95
N ARG A 135 -12.94 -20.05 -2.07
CA ARG A 135 -12.96 -21.38 -1.42
C ARG A 135 -14.08 -21.55 -0.40
N ARG A 136 -14.47 -20.48 0.31
CA ARG A 136 -15.58 -20.49 1.26
C ARG A 136 -16.97 -20.42 0.62
N GLY A 137 -17.06 -20.23 -0.70
CA GLY A 137 -18.31 -20.17 -1.45
C GLY A 137 -18.67 -21.46 -2.19
N GLY A 138 -18.36 -22.64 -1.63
CA GLY A 138 -18.83 -23.92 -2.18
C GLY A 138 -20.36 -24.00 -2.29
N PRO A 139 -20.90 -24.91 -3.13
CA PRO A 139 -22.31 -24.91 -3.54
C PRO A 139 -23.26 -24.99 -2.35
N GLN A 140 -24.33 -24.18 -2.37
CA GLN A 140 -25.49 -24.42 -1.52
C GLN A 140 -26.11 -25.77 -1.92
N PRO A 141 -26.36 -26.70 -0.98
CA PRO A 141 -27.24 -27.83 -1.27
C PRO A 141 -28.66 -27.31 -1.59
N PRO A 142 -29.42 -28.04 -2.42
CA PRO A 142 -30.72 -27.61 -2.94
C PRO A 142 -31.76 -27.34 -1.85
#